data_AF-A0AAV0PL01-F1
#
_entry.id   AF-A0AAV0PL01-F1
#
_cell.length_a   1.000
_cell.length_b   1.000
_cell.length_c   1.000
_cell.angle_alpha   90.00
_cell.angle_beta   90.00
_cell.angle_gamma   90.00
#
_symmetry.space_group_name_H-M   'P 1'
#
loop_
_entity.id
_entity.type
_entity.pdbx_description
1 polymer ?
#
loop_
_entity_poly.entity_id
_entity_poly.type
_entity_poly.pdbx_seq_one_letter_code
_entity_poly.pdbx_strand_id
1 'polypeptide(L)'
;MAIAATISLSVSPTTRHSAAAAFNPFRSSSSTTVSVSFSPALRITSLRSSIPFRNPSFRVSATSMSIQAPQQTSSTSFLDRRESGVLHFVKYHGLGNDFILVDNRGSTEPRISPEQAKKLCDRNFGIGADGVIFALPGTNDTDYTMRIFNSDGSEPEMCGNGVRCFARFIAELENLHGNHSFKVHTGAGLIVPEIQGDGKVRVDMGEPILKAADVPTGLPANKQEAVVKSELDVDGVTWNVTCVSMGNPHCVTFGTIENKLNLAEIGPKFEHHVMFPARTNTG
;
A
#
# COMPACT_ATOMS: atom_id res chain seq x y z
N MET A 1 -9.61 -3.22 -20.50
CA MET A 1 -10.44 -1.99 -20.51
C MET A 1 -9.85 -1.11 -19.43
N ALA A 2 -9.11 -0.07 -19.79
CA ALA A 2 -8.60 0.91 -18.83
C ALA A 2 -9.53 2.13 -18.93
N ILE A 3 -10.15 2.53 -17.83
CA ILE A 3 -11.02 3.69 -17.77
C ILE A 3 -10.18 4.81 -17.15
N ALA A 4 -9.81 5.79 -17.96
CA ALA A 4 -9.11 6.98 -17.51
C ALA A 4 -10.12 7.97 -16.93
N ALA A 5 -9.90 8.42 -15.68
CA ALA A 5 -10.62 9.53 -15.08
C ALA A 5 -9.62 10.60 -14.63
N THR A 6 -9.80 11.83 -15.12
CA THR A 6 -9.00 12.99 -14.72
C THR A 6 -9.64 13.62 -13.50
N ILE A 7 -8.92 13.63 -12.37
CA ILE A 7 -9.36 14.24 -11.13
C ILE A 7 -8.18 15.06 -10.59
N SER A 8 -8.43 16.22 -9.99
CA SER A 8 -7.40 17.08 -9.39
C SER A 8 -7.70 17.23 -7.90
N LEU A 9 -6.71 16.97 -7.05
CA LEU A 9 -6.85 17.08 -5.59
C LEU A 9 -5.62 17.70 -4.94
N SER A 10 -5.81 18.28 -3.76
CA SER A 10 -4.79 19.09 -3.08
C SER A 10 -3.82 18.25 -2.22
N VAL A 11 -2.52 18.53 -2.26
CA VAL A 11 -1.43 17.82 -1.55
C VAL A 11 -0.48 18.83 -0.86
N SER A 12 -0.27 18.74 0.46
CA SER A 12 0.56 19.68 1.27
C SER A 12 2.06 19.34 1.27
N PRO A 13 3.00 20.30 1.28
CA PRO A 13 4.44 20.09 1.07
C PRO A 13 5.15 19.70 2.38
N THR A 14 6.39 19.20 2.28
CA THR A 14 7.19 18.79 3.44
C THR A 14 8.39 19.73 3.66
N THR A 15 8.50 20.29 4.87
CA THR A 15 9.69 21.02 5.35
C THR A 15 10.70 20.03 5.95
N ARG A 16 11.97 20.10 5.51
CA ARG A 16 13.08 19.34 6.08
C ARG A 16 13.59 20.02 7.35
N HIS A 17 13.70 19.28 8.45
CA HIS A 17 14.50 19.69 9.60
C HIS A 17 15.58 18.66 9.94
N SER A 18 16.81 19.16 9.93
CA SER A 18 18.06 18.50 10.30
C SER A 18 18.11 18.19 11.80
N ALA A 19 18.63 17.01 12.15
CA ALA A 19 18.84 16.58 13.52
C ALA A 19 20.00 17.33 14.19
N ALA A 20 19.81 17.73 15.45
CA ALA A 20 20.88 18.00 16.40
C ALA A 20 20.45 17.56 17.80
N ALA A 21 21.37 16.87 18.47
CA ALA A 21 21.21 16.13 19.73
C ALA A 21 21.03 17.02 20.97
N ALA A 22 20.36 16.50 22.00
CA ALA A 22 20.75 16.68 23.41
C ALA A 22 19.91 15.83 24.40
N PHE A 23 20.63 15.00 25.15
CA PHE A 23 20.53 14.75 26.61
C PHE A 23 19.25 14.22 27.29
N ASN A 24 19.44 13.02 27.87
CA ASN A 24 18.72 12.41 29.00
C ASN A 24 18.80 13.27 30.28
N PRO A 25 17.81 13.16 31.20
CA PRO A 25 18.09 12.36 32.40
C PRO A 25 16.92 11.52 32.97
N PHE A 26 17.34 10.48 33.69
CA PHE A 26 16.63 9.61 34.64
C PHE A 26 15.42 10.21 35.40
N ARG A 27 14.37 9.40 35.57
CA ARG A 27 13.80 9.14 36.92
C ARG A 27 12.94 7.86 36.98
N SER A 28 13.11 7.16 38.09
CA SER A 28 12.43 5.93 38.52
C SER A 28 11.03 6.19 39.09
N SER A 29 10.16 5.17 39.03
CA SER A 29 9.61 4.44 40.21
C SER A 29 8.13 4.02 40.10
N SER A 30 7.93 2.77 40.53
CA SER A 30 6.77 2.16 41.22
C SER A 30 5.45 1.85 40.49
N SER A 31 5.21 0.54 40.48
CA SER A 31 3.98 -0.24 40.35
C SER A 31 2.86 0.10 41.34
N THR A 32 1.60 -0.02 40.92
CA THR A 32 0.52 -0.52 41.79
C THR A 32 -0.56 -1.23 40.95
N THR A 33 -0.77 -2.50 41.23
CA THR A 33 -1.85 -3.38 40.76
C THR A 33 -3.10 -3.18 41.63
N VAL A 34 -4.29 -3.14 41.04
CA VAL A 34 -5.55 -3.37 41.76
C VAL A 34 -6.43 -4.31 40.92
N SER A 35 -6.70 -5.47 41.49
CA SER A 35 -7.65 -6.48 41.02
C SER A 35 -9.03 -6.22 41.62
N VAL A 36 -10.09 -6.48 40.85
CA VAL A 36 -11.45 -6.59 41.39
C VAL A 36 -12.16 -7.75 40.69
N SER A 37 -12.58 -8.73 41.48
CA SER A 37 -13.39 -9.89 41.10
C SER A 37 -14.73 -9.81 41.82
N PHE A 38 -15.85 -10.15 41.17
CA PHE A 38 -17.07 -10.62 41.85
C PHE A 38 -17.93 -11.47 40.91
N SER A 39 -18.36 -12.63 41.42
CA SER A 39 -19.23 -13.62 40.78
C SER A 39 -20.73 -13.30 40.94
N PRO A 40 -21.65 -13.88 40.14
CA PRO A 40 -23.09 -13.63 40.24
C PRO A 40 -23.87 -14.83 40.82
N ALA A 41 -24.94 -14.57 41.58
CA ALA A 41 -26.12 -15.45 41.70
C ALA A 41 -27.24 -14.80 42.54
N LEU A 42 -28.46 -14.72 41.99
CA LEU A 42 -29.68 -15.38 42.51
C LEU A 42 -30.97 -14.90 41.80
N ARG A 43 -31.79 -15.87 41.41
CA ARG A 43 -33.20 -15.74 41.01
C ARG A 43 -34.10 -15.70 42.26
N ILE A 44 -35.34 -15.16 42.14
CA ILE A 44 -36.61 -15.88 42.38
C ILE A 44 -37.88 -14.96 42.31
N THR A 45 -38.84 -15.43 41.50
CA THR A 45 -40.33 -15.37 41.50
C THR A 45 -41.17 -14.08 41.59
N SER A 46 -41.94 -13.87 40.50
CA SER A 46 -43.42 -13.84 40.39
C SER A 46 -44.26 -13.31 41.56
N LEU A 47 -45.01 -12.22 41.31
CA LEU A 47 -46.38 -11.99 41.78
C LEU A 47 -47.15 -11.11 40.77
N ARG A 48 -48.28 -11.62 40.27
CA ARG A 48 -49.29 -10.89 39.49
C ARG A 48 -50.18 -10.07 40.43
N SER A 49 -50.40 -8.80 40.12
CA SER A 49 -51.63 -8.09 40.49
C SER A 49 -51.97 -7.05 39.42
N SER A 50 -53.25 -6.75 39.30
CA SER A 50 -53.92 -6.24 38.10
C SER A 50 -54.51 -4.83 38.30
N ILE A 51 -54.37 -3.97 37.27
CA ILE A 51 -55.18 -2.77 36.92
C ILE A 51 -54.83 -1.46 37.69
N PRO A 52 -54.92 -0.23 37.12
CA PRO A 52 -55.38 0.18 35.78
C PRO A 52 -54.36 0.95 34.93
N PHE A 53 -54.65 0.97 33.62
CA PHE A 53 -54.08 1.88 32.62
C PHE A 53 -54.24 3.34 33.03
N ARG A 54 -53.12 4.04 33.18
CA ARG A 54 -53.04 5.50 33.14
C ARG A 54 -51.89 5.84 32.20
N ASN A 55 -52.20 6.46 31.07
CA ASN A 55 -51.23 6.89 30.06
C ASN A 55 -50.04 7.59 30.72
N PRO A 56 -48.81 7.05 30.66
CA PRO A 56 -47.65 7.86 30.94
C PRO A 56 -47.41 8.70 29.70
N SER A 57 -47.69 9.99 29.80
CA SER A 57 -47.10 11.00 28.92
C SER A 57 -45.59 10.89 29.07
N PHE A 58 -44.94 10.13 28.20
CA PHE A 58 -43.48 10.10 28.08
C PHE A 58 -43.02 11.48 27.64
N ARG A 59 -42.59 12.31 28.60
CA ARG A 59 -41.67 13.41 28.30
C ARG A 59 -40.36 12.77 27.87
N VAL A 60 -40.10 12.75 26.57
CA VAL A 60 -38.75 12.55 26.06
C VAL A 60 -37.96 13.80 26.41
N SER A 61 -37.20 13.77 27.49
CA SER A 61 -36.10 14.71 27.69
C SER A 61 -35.00 14.34 26.71
N ALA A 62 -34.96 15.02 25.56
CA ALA A 62 -33.80 14.98 24.69
C ALA A 62 -32.71 15.86 25.31
N THR A 63 -31.77 15.27 26.02
CA THR A 63 -30.51 15.96 26.35
C THR A 63 -29.68 16.05 25.08
N SER A 64 -29.64 17.25 24.49
CA SER A 64 -28.62 17.62 23.51
C SER A 64 -27.28 17.65 24.24
N MET A 65 -26.45 16.63 24.05
CA MET A 65 -25.03 16.74 24.37
C MET A 65 -24.36 17.48 23.23
N SER A 66 -24.15 18.78 23.41
CA SER A 66 -23.15 19.50 22.62
C SER A 66 -21.78 19.00 23.08
N ILE A 67 -21.24 18.02 22.37
CA ILE A 67 -19.80 17.75 22.43
C ILE A 67 -19.15 18.87 21.63
N GLN A 68 -18.86 20.00 22.28
CA GLN A 68 -17.82 20.88 21.78
C GLN A 68 -16.50 20.16 22.00
N ALA A 69 -16.02 19.47 20.97
CA ALA A 69 -14.63 19.08 20.90
C ALA A 69 -13.80 20.38 21.06
N PRO A 70 -12.91 20.48 22.06
CA PRO A 70 -12.06 21.65 22.16
C PRO A 70 -11.25 21.73 20.85
N GLN A 71 -11.42 22.81 20.10
CA GLN A 71 -10.51 23.12 19.00
C GLN A 71 -9.15 23.35 19.63
N GLN A 72 -8.31 22.32 19.65
CA GLN A 72 -6.90 22.49 19.94
C GLN A 72 -6.35 23.42 18.85
N THR A 73 -6.12 24.68 19.22
CA THR A 73 -5.43 25.65 18.38
C THR A 73 -3.94 25.27 18.36
N SER A 74 -3.61 24.19 17.65
CA SER A 74 -2.23 23.94 17.28
C SER A 74 -1.89 24.90 16.15
N SER A 75 -0.85 25.73 16.35
CA SER A 75 -0.31 26.63 15.32
C SER A 75 0.15 25.86 14.07
N THR A 76 0.47 24.57 14.24
CA THR A 76 0.83 23.65 13.15
C THR A 76 -0.34 23.36 12.20
N SER A 77 -1.56 23.10 12.70
CA SER A 77 -2.68 22.66 11.85
C SER A 77 -3.30 23.76 10.96
N PHE A 78 -3.03 25.03 11.26
CA PHE A 78 -3.58 26.14 10.50
C PHE A 78 -2.70 26.50 9.29
N LEU A 79 -1.37 26.46 9.45
CA LEU A 79 -0.42 26.74 8.37
C LEU A 79 -0.34 25.56 7.37
N ASP A 80 -0.39 24.31 7.85
CA ASP A 80 -0.44 23.11 6.99
C ASP A 80 -1.62 23.10 6.01
N ARG A 81 -2.72 23.77 6.37
CA ARG A 81 -3.91 23.94 5.52
C ARG A 81 -3.75 24.97 4.42
N ARG A 82 -2.83 25.94 4.57
CA ARG A 82 -2.62 27.02 3.61
C ARG A 82 -1.63 26.65 2.50
N GLU A 83 -0.75 25.69 2.72
CA GLU A 83 0.24 25.24 1.73
C GLU A 83 -0.23 24.04 0.89
N SER A 84 -1.52 23.73 0.82
CA SER A 84 -1.99 22.62 0.00
C SER A 84 -1.76 22.89 -1.50
N GLY A 85 -0.74 22.27 -2.10
CA GLY A 85 -0.52 22.23 -3.55
C GLY A 85 -1.60 21.43 -4.25
N VAL A 86 -1.60 21.33 -5.58
CA VAL A 86 -2.57 20.51 -6.35
C VAL A 86 -1.79 19.48 -7.17
N LEU A 87 -2.25 18.23 -7.14
CA LEU A 87 -1.75 17.17 -7.99
C LEU A 87 -2.77 16.87 -9.10
N HIS A 88 -2.34 17.02 -10.34
CA HIS A 88 -3.07 16.56 -11.51
C HIS A 88 -2.64 15.13 -11.83
N PHE A 89 -3.61 14.25 -12.05
CA PHE A 89 -3.35 12.84 -12.32
C PHE A 89 -4.42 12.24 -13.22
N VAL A 90 -4.13 11.04 -13.73
CA VAL A 90 -5.09 10.16 -14.39
C VAL A 90 -5.10 8.84 -13.66
N LYS A 91 -6.29 8.32 -13.35
CA LYS A 91 -6.42 7.02 -12.69
C LYS A 91 -6.49 5.89 -13.73
N TYR A 92 -5.72 4.83 -13.53
CA TYR A 92 -5.70 3.63 -14.36
C TYR A 92 -5.84 2.36 -13.52
N HIS A 93 -6.16 1.24 -14.16
CA HIS A 93 -6.03 -0.07 -13.53
C HIS A 93 -5.59 -1.14 -14.54
N GLY A 94 -4.80 -2.10 -14.07
CA GLY A 94 -4.38 -3.29 -14.80
C GLY A 94 -4.89 -4.54 -14.08
N LEU A 95 -5.92 -5.19 -14.61
CA LEU A 95 -6.55 -6.39 -14.00
C LEU A 95 -7.07 -6.16 -12.56
N GLY A 96 -7.46 -4.93 -12.23
CA GLY A 96 -8.01 -4.56 -10.93
C GLY A 96 -7.00 -3.90 -9.99
N ASN A 97 -5.70 -4.05 -10.26
CA ASN A 97 -4.65 -3.31 -9.57
C ASN A 97 -4.60 -1.87 -10.10
N ASP A 98 -5.01 -0.91 -9.26
CA ASP A 98 -5.30 0.47 -9.66
C ASP A 98 -4.24 1.48 -9.20
N PHE A 99 -3.96 2.47 -10.06
CA PHE A 99 -2.85 3.40 -9.88
C PHE A 99 -3.25 4.84 -10.19
N ILE A 100 -2.63 5.77 -9.49
CA ILE A 100 -2.64 7.20 -9.78
C ILE A 100 -1.43 7.48 -10.68
N LEU A 101 -1.63 7.86 -11.94
CA LEU A 101 -0.55 8.18 -12.87
C LEU A 101 -0.35 9.68 -12.95
N VAL A 102 0.90 10.12 -12.80
CA VAL A 102 1.30 11.52 -12.78
C VAL A 102 2.27 11.79 -13.93
N ASP A 103 1.95 12.79 -14.75
CA ASP A 103 2.90 13.31 -15.72
C ASP A 103 3.97 14.12 -14.99
N ASN A 104 5.15 13.50 -14.90
CA ASN A 104 6.30 14.03 -14.20
C ASN A 104 7.48 14.28 -15.16
N ARG A 105 7.22 14.36 -16.47
CA ARG A 105 8.29 14.44 -17.50
C ARG A 105 9.11 15.74 -17.43
N GLY A 106 8.54 16.77 -16.81
CA GLY A 106 9.21 18.06 -16.58
C GLY A 106 10.19 18.11 -15.41
N SER A 107 10.36 17.02 -14.65
CA SER A 107 11.25 16.95 -13.47
C SER A 107 11.83 15.55 -13.31
N THR A 108 13.09 15.43 -12.89
CA THR A 108 13.73 14.15 -12.56
C THR A 108 13.30 13.61 -11.19
N GLU A 109 12.71 14.45 -10.34
CA GLU A 109 12.20 14.06 -9.02
C GLU A 109 10.67 13.95 -9.02
N PRO A 110 10.09 12.94 -8.33
CA PRO A 110 8.65 12.82 -8.11
C PRO A 110 8.06 14.09 -7.50
N ARG A 111 6.92 14.53 -8.03
CA ARG A 111 6.18 15.71 -7.56
C ARG A 111 5.67 15.61 -6.13
N ILE A 112 5.59 14.40 -5.58
CA ILE A 112 5.11 14.14 -4.22
C ILE A 112 6.10 13.23 -3.47
N SER A 113 6.06 13.30 -2.15
CA SER A 113 6.80 12.43 -1.25
C SER A 113 6.08 11.08 -1.03
N PRO A 114 6.80 10.07 -0.54
CA PRO A 114 6.22 8.80 -0.07
C PRO A 114 5.04 8.96 0.90
N GLU A 115 5.13 9.91 1.84
CA GLU A 115 4.08 10.14 2.85
C GLU A 115 2.82 10.74 2.22
N GLN A 116 2.98 11.59 1.21
CA GLN A 116 1.87 12.12 0.43
C GLN A 116 1.24 11.01 -0.41
N ALA A 117 2.04 10.15 -1.05
CA ALA A 117 1.53 9.00 -1.80
C ALA A 117 0.68 8.08 -0.92
N LYS A 118 1.14 7.77 0.31
CA LYS A 118 0.35 7.01 1.29
C LYS A 118 -1.01 7.64 1.59
N LYS A 119 -1.07 8.96 1.79
CA LYS A 119 -2.33 9.69 2.01
C LYS A 119 -3.24 9.66 0.79
N LEU A 120 -2.70 9.79 -0.41
CA LEU A 120 -3.47 9.76 -1.66
C LEU A 120 -4.01 8.36 -1.97
N CYS A 121 -3.24 7.31 -1.67
CA CYS A 121 -3.63 5.92 -1.88
C CYS A 121 -4.66 5.42 -0.86
N ASP A 122 -4.89 6.12 0.26
CA ASP A 122 -5.98 5.78 1.19
C ASP A 122 -7.33 5.79 0.46
N ARG A 123 -8.07 4.68 0.56
CA ARG A 123 -9.32 4.47 -0.20
C ARG A 123 -10.54 5.20 0.38
N ASN A 124 -10.47 5.68 1.62
CA ASN A 124 -11.59 6.35 2.30
C ASN A 124 -11.42 7.87 2.31
N PHE A 125 -10.21 8.33 2.60
CA PHE A 125 -9.87 9.75 2.79
C PHE A 125 -9.02 10.32 1.64
N GLY A 126 -8.44 9.46 0.80
CA GLY A 126 -7.68 9.83 -0.39
C GLY A 126 -8.45 9.58 -1.69
N ILE A 127 -7.70 9.39 -2.77
CA ILE A 127 -8.22 8.98 -4.09
C ILE A 127 -8.51 7.48 -4.09
N GLY A 128 -7.73 6.71 -3.32
CA GLY A 128 -7.75 5.27 -3.29
C GLY A 128 -7.03 4.67 -4.49
N ALA A 129 -5.89 4.01 -4.25
CA ALA A 129 -5.13 3.28 -5.27
C ALA A 129 -4.15 2.32 -4.57
N ASP A 130 -3.64 1.33 -5.30
CA ASP A 130 -2.57 0.46 -4.82
C ASP A 130 -1.18 1.14 -4.91
N GLY A 131 -1.06 2.21 -5.70
CA GLY A 131 0.14 3.02 -5.78
C GLY A 131 0.03 4.28 -6.65
N VAL A 132 1.06 5.11 -6.59
CA VAL A 132 1.26 6.29 -7.45
C VAL A 132 2.42 6.02 -8.39
N ILE A 133 2.21 6.19 -9.69
CA ILE A 133 3.20 5.97 -10.75
C ILE A 133 3.56 7.30 -11.40
N PHE A 134 4.85 7.54 -11.61
CA PHE A 134 5.37 8.76 -12.20
C PHE A 134 5.99 8.47 -13.56
N ALA A 135 5.56 9.22 -14.59
CA ALA A 135 6.24 9.29 -15.87
C ALA A 135 7.31 10.38 -15.83
N LEU A 136 8.57 9.99 -15.69
CA LEU A 136 9.72 10.87 -15.58
C LEU A 136 10.48 10.95 -16.93
N PRO A 137 11.35 11.95 -17.13
CA PRO A 137 12.21 11.97 -18.31
C PRO A 137 13.10 10.71 -18.38
N GLY A 138 13.38 10.25 -19.59
CA GLY A 138 14.25 9.11 -19.83
C GLY A 138 15.69 9.34 -19.34
N THR A 139 16.36 8.25 -19.01
CA THR A 139 17.79 8.20 -18.64
C THR A 139 18.48 7.08 -19.40
N ASN A 140 19.81 7.15 -19.59
CA ASN A 140 20.60 6.06 -20.20
C ASN A 140 19.99 5.50 -21.52
N ASP A 141 19.69 6.39 -22.48
CA ASP A 141 19.11 6.06 -23.79
C ASP A 141 17.70 5.39 -23.76
N THR A 142 16.96 5.57 -22.66
CA THR A 142 15.53 5.22 -22.58
C THR A 142 14.63 6.41 -22.93
N ASP A 143 13.41 6.13 -23.37
CA ASP A 143 12.43 7.16 -23.75
C ASP A 143 11.87 7.85 -22.49
N TYR A 144 11.61 7.07 -21.44
CA TYR A 144 11.04 7.52 -20.18
C TYR A 144 11.62 6.77 -19.00
N THR A 145 11.50 7.34 -17.80
CA THR A 145 11.75 6.65 -16.53
C THR A 145 10.42 6.44 -15.80
N MET A 146 10.22 5.25 -15.22
CA MET A 146 9.07 4.96 -14.36
C MET A 146 9.55 4.75 -12.93
N ARG A 147 8.98 5.54 -12.01
CA ARG A 147 9.07 5.30 -10.56
C ARG A 147 7.67 5.09 -10.00
N ILE A 148 7.59 4.39 -8.88
CA ILE A 148 6.32 4.06 -8.24
C ILE A 148 6.46 4.15 -6.73
N PHE A 149 5.43 4.68 -6.07
CA PHE A 149 5.24 4.52 -4.62
C PHE A 149 4.02 3.64 -4.37
N ASN A 150 4.19 2.58 -3.58
CA ASN A 150 3.11 1.74 -3.09
C ASN A 150 2.18 2.53 -2.15
N SER A 151 1.01 1.97 -1.88
CA SER A 151 0.04 2.55 -0.93
C SER A 151 0.57 2.71 0.50
N ASP A 152 1.60 1.97 0.89
CA ASP A 152 2.27 2.10 2.19
C ASP A 152 3.40 3.15 2.21
N GLY A 153 3.75 3.70 1.04
CA GLY A 153 4.84 4.66 0.82
C GLY A 153 6.17 4.03 0.38
N SER A 154 6.30 2.70 0.37
CA SER A 154 7.52 2.05 -0.15
C SER A 154 7.70 2.28 -1.65
N GLU A 155 8.95 2.34 -2.12
CA GLU A 155 9.28 2.46 -3.54
C GLU A 155 9.77 1.10 -4.07
N PRO A 156 8.92 0.30 -4.74
CA PRO A 156 9.36 -0.94 -5.36
C PRO A 156 10.10 -0.65 -6.68
N GLU A 157 10.93 -1.60 -7.08
CA GLU A 157 11.79 -1.48 -8.26
C GLU A 157 11.00 -1.51 -9.56
N MET A 158 9.91 -2.29 -9.60
CA MET A 158 9.09 -2.50 -10.80
C MET A 158 7.66 -2.93 -10.45
N CYS A 159 6.72 -2.63 -11.34
CA CYS A 159 5.33 -3.09 -11.26
C CYS A 159 4.79 -3.47 -12.64
N GLY A 160 4.53 -4.77 -12.87
CA GLY A 160 4.11 -5.29 -14.18
C GLY A 160 2.73 -4.80 -14.62
N ASN A 161 1.78 -4.60 -13.69
CA ASN A 161 0.49 -3.99 -14.01
C ASN A 161 0.64 -2.48 -14.26
N GLY A 162 1.49 -1.83 -13.47
CA GLY A 162 1.80 -0.41 -13.55
C GLY A 162 2.39 -0.04 -14.90
N VAL A 163 3.37 -0.78 -15.41
CA VAL A 163 4.02 -0.47 -16.69
C VAL A 163 3.09 -0.64 -17.90
N ARG A 164 2.07 -1.52 -17.82
CA ARG A 164 1.02 -1.58 -18.84
C ARG A 164 0.11 -0.35 -18.82
N CYS A 165 -0.21 0.14 -17.63
CA CYS A 165 -0.94 1.41 -17.47
C CYS A 165 -0.10 2.58 -17.97
N PHE A 166 1.19 2.58 -17.65
CA PHE A 166 2.18 3.57 -18.09
C PHE A 166 2.23 3.69 -19.61
N ALA A 167 2.33 2.58 -20.34
CA ALA A 167 2.37 2.60 -21.79
C ALA A 167 1.13 3.26 -22.40
N ARG A 168 -0.05 2.98 -21.84
CA ARG A 168 -1.30 3.64 -22.27
C ARG A 168 -1.31 5.13 -21.94
N PHE A 169 -0.85 5.48 -20.75
CA PHE A 169 -0.76 6.88 -20.32
C PHE A 169 0.16 7.70 -21.22
N ILE A 170 1.35 7.19 -21.56
CA ILE A 170 2.26 7.85 -22.50
C ILE A 170 1.62 7.98 -23.88
N ALA A 171 1.00 6.91 -24.39
CA ALA A 171 0.34 6.97 -25.69
C ALA A 171 -0.78 8.03 -25.73
N GLU A 172 -1.54 8.21 -24.65
CA GLU A 172 -2.53 9.29 -24.55
C GLU A 172 -1.88 10.68 -24.50
N LEU A 173 -0.83 10.86 -23.69
CA LEU A 173 -0.12 12.13 -23.56
C LEU A 173 0.54 12.60 -24.86
N GLU A 174 1.06 11.65 -25.64
CA GLU A 174 1.76 11.90 -26.91
C GLU A 174 0.82 11.80 -28.13
N ASN A 175 -0.48 11.54 -27.90
CA ASN A 175 -1.49 11.33 -28.94
C ASN A 175 -1.09 10.26 -29.99
N LEU A 176 -0.58 9.12 -29.51
CA LEU A 176 -0.12 7.98 -30.30
C LEU A 176 -1.27 6.98 -30.52
N HIS A 177 -1.31 6.37 -31.72
CA HIS A 177 -2.37 5.46 -32.13
C HIS A 177 -1.80 4.21 -32.82
N GLY A 178 -2.36 3.04 -32.49
CA GLY A 178 -1.89 1.77 -33.03
C GLY A 178 -0.72 1.19 -32.23
N ASN A 179 0.17 0.48 -32.92
CA ASN A 179 1.27 -0.23 -32.28
C ASN A 179 2.41 0.72 -31.94
N HIS A 180 2.81 0.75 -30.67
CA HIS A 180 3.91 1.55 -30.18
C HIS A 180 4.65 0.82 -29.06
N SER A 181 5.97 0.91 -29.08
CA SER A 181 6.86 0.40 -28.03
C SER A 181 7.60 1.55 -27.37
N PHE A 182 7.86 1.43 -26.07
CA PHE A 182 8.61 2.42 -25.31
C PHE A 182 9.75 1.72 -24.57
N LYS A 183 10.95 2.32 -24.54
CA LYS A 183 12.03 1.92 -23.65
C LYS A 183 11.86 2.66 -22.34
N VAL A 184 11.60 1.92 -21.26
CA VAL A 184 11.33 2.50 -19.94
C VAL A 184 12.42 2.08 -18.96
N HIS A 185 13.11 3.06 -18.36
CA HIS A 185 14.01 2.80 -17.25
C HIS A 185 13.21 2.62 -15.96
N THR A 186 13.53 1.57 -15.20
CA THR A 186 12.91 1.23 -13.91
C THR A 186 13.99 0.86 -12.88
N GLY A 187 13.63 0.69 -11.62
CA GLY A 187 14.55 0.15 -10.61
C GLY A 187 15.03 -1.28 -10.94
N ALA A 188 14.26 -2.03 -11.73
CA ALA A 188 14.63 -3.35 -12.24
C ALA A 188 15.46 -3.32 -13.54
N GLY A 189 15.81 -2.12 -14.05
CA GLY A 189 16.48 -1.94 -15.33
C GLY A 189 15.54 -1.61 -16.48
N LEU A 190 15.92 -1.98 -17.70
CA LEU A 190 15.17 -1.68 -18.92
C LEU A 190 13.94 -2.59 -19.04
N ILE A 191 12.76 -1.97 -19.19
CA ILE A 191 11.50 -2.65 -19.47
C ILE A 191 10.92 -2.08 -20.76
N VAL A 192 10.40 -2.96 -21.63
CA VAL A 192 9.88 -2.56 -22.94
C VAL A 192 8.41 -2.95 -23.08
N PRO A 193 7.47 -2.08 -22.69
CA PRO A 193 6.06 -2.27 -23.03
C PRO A 193 5.79 -1.93 -24.51
N GLU A 194 4.95 -2.74 -25.12
CA GLU A 194 4.49 -2.61 -26.50
C GLU A 194 2.96 -2.70 -26.56
N ILE A 195 2.31 -1.61 -26.96
CA ILE A 195 0.89 -1.58 -27.29
C ILE A 195 0.69 -2.36 -28.58
N GLN A 196 -0.19 -3.36 -28.52
CA GLN A 196 -0.54 -4.25 -29.63
C GLN A 196 -1.73 -3.67 -30.41
N GLY A 197 -1.93 -4.17 -31.64
CA GLY A 197 -3.01 -3.72 -32.51
C GLY A 197 -4.43 -4.03 -31.98
N ASP A 198 -4.56 -5.01 -31.09
CA ASP A 198 -5.80 -5.33 -30.38
C ASP A 198 -6.02 -4.46 -29.13
N GLY A 199 -5.11 -3.53 -28.86
CA GLY A 199 -5.11 -2.65 -27.70
C GLY A 199 -4.65 -3.30 -26.39
N LYS A 200 -4.14 -4.53 -26.41
CA LYS A 200 -3.43 -5.06 -25.23
C LYS A 200 -2.02 -4.48 -25.17
N VAL A 201 -1.39 -4.61 -24.00
CA VAL A 201 0.02 -4.25 -23.82
C VAL A 201 0.79 -5.51 -23.53
N ARG A 202 1.72 -5.85 -24.41
CA ARG A 202 2.75 -6.88 -24.18
C ARG A 202 3.93 -6.20 -23.50
N VAL A 203 4.57 -6.85 -22.56
CA VAL A 203 5.73 -6.27 -21.86
C VAL A 203 6.84 -7.28 -21.88
N ASP A 204 8.02 -6.87 -22.35
CA ASP A 204 9.26 -7.57 -22.06
C ASP A 204 9.68 -7.22 -20.64
N MET A 205 9.61 -8.22 -19.75
CA MET A 205 9.89 -8.07 -18.32
C MET A 205 11.36 -8.37 -17.97
N GLY A 206 12.19 -8.66 -18.97
CA GLY A 206 13.57 -9.10 -18.77
C GLY A 206 13.68 -10.54 -18.27
N GLU A 207 14.91 -10.93 -17.95
CA GLU A 207 15.21 -12.27 -17.42
C GLU A 207 14.97 -12.34 -15.91
N PRO A 208 14.47 -13.47 -15.39
CA PRO A 208 14.30 -13.65 -13.95
C PRO A 208 15.66 -13.80 -13.24
N ILE A 209 15.78 -13.21 -12.06
CA ILE A 209 16.90 -13.40 -11.14
C ILE A 209 16.58 -14.58 -10.24
N LEU A 210 17.39 -15.64 -10.32
CA LEU A 210 17.18 -16.90 -9.60
C LEU A 210 18.14 -17.11 -8.43
N LYS A 211 19.30 -16.44 -8.45
CA LYS A 211 20.32 -16.57 -7.41
C LYS A 211 19.78 -16.04 -6.09
N ALA A 212 19.77 -16.88 -5.06
CA ALA A 212 19.14 -16.59 -3.77
C ALA A 212 19.62 -15.28 -3.12
N ALA A 213 20.92 -14.98 -3.24
CA ALA A 213 21.53 -13.76 -2.75
C ALA A 213 21.01 -12.49 -3.43
N ASP A 214 20.60 -12.60 -4.71
CA ASP A 214 20.11 -11.50 -5.53
C ASP A 214 18.56 -11.40 -5.52
N VAL A 215 17.86 -12.41 -4.98
CA VAL A 215 16.42 -12.40 -4.64
C VAL A 215 16.17 -11.81 -3.22
N PRO A 216 17.16 -11.16 -2.64
CA PRO A 216 17.46 -11.15 -1.20
C PRO A 216 16.63 -12.11 -0.32
N THR A 217 16.95 -13.41 -0.32
CA THR A 217 16.40 -14.37 0.66
C THR A 217 17.47 -14.98 1.55
N GLY A 218 17.13 -15.18 2.82
CA GLY A 218 17.94 -15.94 3.78
C GLY A 218 17.84 -17.46 3.61
N LEU A 219 16.97 -17.95 2.73
CA LEU A 219 16.85 -19.39 2.46
C LEU A 219 18.09 -19.93 1.74
N PRO A 220 18.61 -21.10 2.16
CA PRO A 220 19.74 -21.70 1.50
C PRO A 220 19.36 -22.16 0.09
N ALA A 221 20.22 -21.85 -0.90
CA ALA A 221 20.06 -22.36 -2.24
C ALA A 221 20.16 -23.89 -2.24
N ASN A 222 19.22 -24.55 -2.92
CA ASN A 222 19.13 -26.01 -3.01
C ASN A 222 19.22 -26.52 -4.46
N LYS A 223 19.21 -25.63 -5.46
CA LYS A 223 19.36 -25.99 -6.87
C LYS A 223 20.07 -24.88 -7.65
N GLN A 224 21.33 -25.11 -8.03
CA GLN A 224 22.09 -24.19 -8.91
C GLN A 224 22.02 -22.72 -8.45
N GLU A 225 22.35 -22.46 -7.17
CA GLU A 225 22.26 -21.12 -6.53
C GLU A 225 20.83 -20.57 -6.32
N ALA A 226 19.81 -21.28 -6.79
CA ALA A 226 18.40 -20.93 -6.58
C ALA A 226 17.77 -21.68 -5.41
N VAL A 227 16.68 -21.10 -4.89
CA VAL A 227 15.79 -21.69 -3.89
C VAL A 227 14.57 -22.24 -4.61
N VAL A 228 14.50 -23.56 -4.75
CA VAL A 228 13.45 -24.24 -5.52
C VAL A 228 12.78 -25.31 -4.65
N LYS A 229 11.49 -25.13 -4.38
CA LYS A 229 10.70 -26.03 -3.53
C LYS A 229 11.41 -26.32 -2.19
N SER A 230 11.95 -25.28 -1.57
CA SER A 230 12.57 -25.36 -0.24
C SER A 230 11.51 -25.23 0.84
N GLU A 231 11.75 -25.86 1.99
CA GLU A 231 10.90 -25.70 3.16
C GLU A 231 11.07 -24.30 3.77
N LEU A 232 9.94 -23.69 4.15
CA LEU A 232 9.83 -22.45 4.89
C LEU A 232 8.77 -22.62 5.97
N ASP A 233 9.14 -22.47 7.24
CA ASP A 233 8.17 -22.42 8.34
C ASP A 233 7.52 -21.04 8.37
N VAL A 234 6.20 -21.00 8.28
CA VAL A 234 5.41 -19.78 8.44
C VAL A 234 4.35 -20.04 9.49
N ASP A 235 4.54 -19.47 10.68
CA ASP A 235 3.64 -19.62 11.82
C ASP A 235 3.44 -21.08 12.26
N GLY A 236 4.53 -21.86 12.29
CA GLY A 236 4.52 -23.27 12.68
C GLY A 236 3.99 -24.23 11.62
N VAL A 237 3.71 -23.73 10.41
CA VAL A 237 3.30 -24.54 9.25
C VAL A 237 4.43 -24.53 8.23
N THR A 238 4.86 -25.72 7.80
CA THR A 238 5.90 -25.86 6.78
C THR A 238 5.31 -25.75 5.36
N TRP A 239 5.81 -24.78 4.60
CA TRP A 239 5.47 -24.55 3.20
C TRP A 239 6.64 -24.90 2.29
N ASN A 240 6.33 -25.41 1.10
CA ASN A 240 7.33 -25.56 0.04
C ASN A 240 7.29 -24.33 -0.86
N VAL A 241 8.40 -23.60 -0.93
CA VAL A 241 8.49 -22.32 -1.63
C VAL A 241 9.59 -22.30 -2.68
N THR A 242 9.42 -21.48 -3.71
CA THR A 242 10.42 -21.16 -4.72
C THR A 242 10.60 -19.65 -4.75
N CYS A 243 11.84 -19.17 -4.70
CA CYS A 243 12.13 -17.73 -4.69
C CYS A 243 12.66 -17.30 -6.06
N VAL A 244 12.10 -16.20 -6.57
CA VAL A 244 12.51 -15.58 -7.83
C VAL A 244 12.38 -14.07 -7.71
N SER A 245 13.20 -13.31 -8.41
CA SER A 245 13.05 -11.86 -8.52
C SER A 245 12.84 -11.46 -9.98
N MET A 246 11.91 -10.55 -10.21
CA MET A 246 11.71 -9.85 -11.50
C MET A 246 12.18 -8.39 -11.39
N GLY A 247 13.18 -8.16 -10.55
CA GLY A 247 13.58 -6.85 -10.04
C GLY A 247 13.12 -6.59 -8.60
N ASN A 248 11.98 -7.18 -8.21
CA ASN A 248 11.49 -7.23 -6.83
C ASN A 248 11.30 -8.69 -6.38
N PRO A 249 11.40 -9.01 -5.07
CA PRO A 249 11.35 -10.38 -4.56
C PRO A 249 9.95 -11.01 -4.63
N HIS A 250 9.90 -12.29 -5.05
CA HIS A 250 8.71 -13.14 -5.05
C HIS A 250 9.00 -14.48 -4.36
N CYS A 251 8.08 -14.90 -3.51
CA CYS A 251 8.00 -16.21 -2.88
C CYS A 251 6.77 -16.96 -3.41
N VAL A 252 6.99 -18.02 -4.19
CA VAL A 252 5.93 -18.78 -4.85
C VAL A 252 5.72 -20.11 -4.15
N THR A 253 4.49 -20.45 -3.80
CA THR A 253 4.16 -21.75 -3.18
C THR A 253 3.03 -22.48 -3.91
N PHE A 254 3.24 -23.78 -4.14
CA PHE A 254 2.23 -24.69 -4.68
C PHE A 254 1.72 -25.57 -3.53
N GLY A 255 0.93 -24.98 -2.64
CA GLY A 255 0.34 -25.70 -1.50
C GLY A 255 -0.68 -26.77 -1.95
N THR A 256 -0.98 -27.72 -1.06
CA THR A 256 -2.13 -28.63 -1.22
C THR A 256 -3.40 -27.91 -0.78
N ILE A 257 -4.15 -27.40 -1.76
CA ILE A 257 -5.37 -26.62 -1.51
C ILE A 257 -6.49 -27.57 -1.09
N GLU A 258 -6.69 -27.75 0.22
CA GLU A 258 -7.92 -28.36 0.76
C GLU A 258 -8.89 -27.33 1.34
N ASN A 259 -8.45 -26.09 1.60
CA ASN A 259 -9.32 -25.02 2.12
C ASN A 259 -8.98 -23.65 1.50
N LYS A 260 -9.98 -22.75 1.48
CA LYS A 260 -9.82 -21.35 1.08
C LYS A 260 -8.74 -20.69 1.94
N LEU A 261 -7.66 -20.22 1.31
CA LEU A 261 -6.60 -19.45 1.97
C LEU A 261 -7.16 -18.12 2.49
N ASN A 262 -6.94 -17.84 3.78
CA ASN A 262 -7.21 -16.51 4.36
C ASN A 262 -6.01 -15.59 4.09
N LEU A 263 -5.97 -14.97 2.91
CA LEU A 263 -4.84 -14.13 2.47
C LEU A 263 -4.54 -12.96 3.43
N ALA A 264 -5.57 -12.36 4.03
CA ALA A 264 -5.40 -11.26 4.98
C ALA A 264 -4.63 -11.68 6.24
N GLU A 265 -4.66 -12.97 6.59
CA GLU A 265 -3.97 -13.53 7.75
C GLU A 265 -2.60 -14.10 7.38
N ILE A 266 -2.51 -14.88 6.30
CA ILE A 266 -1.26 -15.57 5.93
C ILE A 266 -0.30 -14.68 5.15
N GLY A 267 -0.79 -13.77 4.32
CA GLY A 267 0.02 -12.90 3.47
C GLY A 267 1.05 -12.08 4.25
N PRO A 268 0.65 -11.32 5.30
CA PRO A 268 1.60 -10.55 6.10
C PRO A 268 2.68 -11.39 6.79
N LYS A 269 2.38 -12.67 7.09
CA LYS A 269 3.32 -13.61 7.72
C LYS A 269 4.44 -14.02 6.76
N PHE A 270 4.15 -14.11 5.45
CA PHE A 270 5.17 -14.29 4.42
C PHE A 270 5.88 -12.97 4.10
N GLU A 271 5.12 -11.88 3.89
CA GLU A 271 5.66 -10.56 3.50
C GLU A 271 6.75 -10.08 4.46
N HIS A 272 6.51 -10.21 5.77
CA HIS A 272 7.42 -9.76 6.83
C HIS A 272 8.28 -10.89 7.40
N HIS A 273 8.36 -12.04 6.72
CA HIS A 273 9.11 -13.18 7.22
C HIS A 273 10.61 -12.85 7.32
N VAL A 274 11.28 -13.30 8.38
CA VAL A 274 12.70 -13.02 8.64
C VAL A 274 13.64 -13.46 7.51
N MET A 275 13.22 -14.44 6.72
CA MET A 275 13.96 -14.94 5.57
C MET A 275 13.90 -14.02 4.33
N PHE A 276 13.18 -12.89 4.40
CA PHE A 276 13.09 -11.90 3.33
C PHE A 276 13.42 -10.50 3.89
N PRO A 277 14.71 -10.11 3.93
CA PRO A 277 15.14 -8.82 4.49
C PRO A 277 14.51 -7.60 3.79
N ALA A 278 14.22 -7.72 2.49
CA ALA A 278 13.58 -6.68 1.68
C ALA A 278 12.05 -6.88 1.56
N ARG A 279 11.45 -7.68 2.45
CA ARG A 279 10.10 -8.24 2.31
C ARG A 279 9.95 -9.07 1.03
N THR A 280 8.75 -9.60 0.76
CA THR A 280 8.49 -10.38 -0.46
C THR A 280 7.04 -10.31 -0.92
N ASN A 281 6.82 -10.38 -2.22
CA ASN A 281 5.50 -10.69 -2.78
C ASN A 281 5.26 -12.19 -2.64
N THR A 282 4.03 -12.60 -2.32
CA THR A 282 3.69 -14.02 -2.13
C THR A 282 2.59 -14.45 -3.08
N GLY A 283 2.78 -15.57 -3.79
CA GLY A 283 1.86 -16.07 -4.80
C GLY A 283 1.76 -17.59 -4.86
#